data_AF-A0A8L7SS31-F1
#
_entry.id   AF-A0A8L7SS31-F1
#
_cell.length_a   1.000
_cell.length_b   1.000
_cell.length_c   1.000
_cell.angle_alpha   90.00
_cell.angle_beta   90.00
_cell.angle_gamma   90.00
#
_symmetry.space_group_name_H-M   'P 1'
#
loop_
_entity.id
_entity.type
_entity.pdbx_description
1 polymer ?
#
loop_
_entity_poly.entity_id
_entity_poly.type
_entity_poly.pdbx_seq_one_letter_code
_entity_poly.pdbx_strand_id
1 'polypeptide(L)'
;MEMVFLLLMQCFMITFIEAIFYTKGQISSLQCTQHSFCSERDRARWLERRRLYQILFTLRNEPFTQIQMPMPALSINRWHNYLCYEYQSAAFLMENDSERWQIACLWNGNDINGTCAPAPPSNKPIDYIEPEKWRQMLYKFRKSIGCTTKAIWEAEKAQELYVCTERCLHGGIGYMPVLFIAMTLMISITLLCFRG
;
A
#
# COMPACT_ATOMS: atom_id res chain seq x y z
N MET A 1 20.45 39.24 17.58
CA MET A 1 19.16 38.48 17.53
C MET A 1 18.70 38.26 16.10
N GLU A 2 18.60 39.30 15.26
CA GLU A 2 18.18 39.21 13.84
C GLU A 2 18.85 38.06 13.06
N MET A 3 20.16 37.85 13.25
CA MET A 3 20.91 36.75 12.62
C MET A 3 20.33 35.35 12.88
N VAL A 4 19.72 35.10 14.06
CA VAL A 4 19.05 33.82 14.37
C VAL A 4 17.72 33.71 13.61
N PHE A 5 16.97 34.80 13.50
CA PHE A 5 15.73 34.85 12.73
C PHE A 5 16.00 34.67 11.23
N LEU A 6 17.06 35.30 10.71
CA LEU A 6 17.55 35.12 9.34
C LEU A 6 17.97 33.68 9.07
N LEU A 7 18.70 33.03 9.99
CA LEU A 7 19.06 31.62 9.88
C LEU A 7 17.83 30.70 9.87
N LEU A 8 16.85 30.94 10.74
CA LEU A 8 15.59 30.18 10.74
C LEU A 8 14.81 30.37 9.43
N MET A 9 14.74 31.60 8.91
CA MET A 9 14.11 31.89 7.63
C MET A 9 14.88 31.29 6.44
N GLN A 10 16.22 31.23 6.48
CA GLN A 10 17.01 30.52 5.47
C GLN A 10 16.79 29.01 5.51
N CYS A 11 16.77 28.40 6.70
CA CYS A 11 16.43 26.97 6.84
C CYS A 11 15.01 26.66 6.37
N PHE A 12 14.04 27.55 6.63
CA PHE A 12 12.69 27.44 6.08
C PHE A 12 12.68 27.56 4.55
N MET A 13 13.38 28.54 3.98
CA MET A 13 13.46 28.70 2.53
C MET A 13 14.18 27.53 1.84
N ILE A 14 15.24 26.96 2.44
CA ILE A 14 15.92 25.78 1.92
C ILE A 14 14.98 24.57 1.96
N THR A 15 14.38 24.26 3.11
CA THR A 15 13.45 23.12 3.22
C THR A 15 12.18 23.29 2.36
N PHE A 16 11.73 24.53 2.13
CA PHE A 16 10.62 24.84 1.23
C PHE A 16 11.01 24.82 -0.27
N ILE A 17 12.26 25.12 -0.62
CA ILE A 17 12.79 24.91 -1.98
C ILE A 17 12.95 23.41 -2.24
N GLU A 18 13.53 22.65 -1.31
CA GLU A 18 13.56 21.19 -1.37
C GLU A 18 12.15 20.62 -1.49
N ALA A 19 11.18 21.13 -0.72
CA ALA A 19 9.76 20.78 -0.83
C ALA A 19 9.20 20.98 -2.24
N ILE A 20 9.46 22.14 -2.85
CA ILE A 20 9.02 22.47 -4.21
C ILE A 20 9.71 21.56 -5.23
N PHE A 21 11.00 21.25 -5.07
CA PHE A 21 11.70 20.30 -5.95
C PHE A 21 11.17 18.86 -5.79
N TYR A 22 10.88 18.41 -4.57
CA TYR A 22 10.29 17.09 -4.32
C TYR A 22 8.81 16.97 -4.72
N THR A 23 8.10 18.07 -4.96
CA THR A 23 6.68 18.07 -5.40
C THR A 23 6.50 18.41 -6.88
N LYS A 24 7.39 19.22 -7.48
CA LYS A 24 7.45 19.42 -8.94
C LYS A 24 8.25 18.34 -9.66
N GLY A 25 9.20 17.69 -8.97
CA GLY A 25 9.85 16.49 -9.48
C GLY A 25 8.80 15.43 -9.74
N GLN A 26 8.67 15.01 -11.00
CA GLN A 26 7.73 14.00 -11.45
C GLN A 26 8.10 12.65 -10.78
N ILE A 27 7.52 12.37 -9.60
CA ILE A 27 7.98 11.28 -8.74
C ILE A 27 7.69 9.92 -9.38
N SER A 28 8.68 9.38 -10.09
CA SER A 28 8.61 8.12 -10.84
C SER A 28 8.45 6.86 -9.96
N SER A 29 8.40 7.03 -8.65
CA SER A 29 8.26 5.95 -7.66
C SER A 29 7.54 6.45 -6.41
N LEU A 30 6.31 5.98 -6.20
CA LEU A 30 5.43 6.35 -5.09
C LEU A 30 6.03 5.89 -3.75
N GLN A 31 6.32 6.79 -2.82
CA GLN A 31 6.82 6.39 -1.49
C GLN A 31 5.71 5.74 -0.66
N CYS A 32 5.98 4.52 -0.17
CA CYS A 32 5.01 3.66 0.51
C CYS A 32 5.39 3.33 1.96
N THR A 33 6.69 3.34 2.27
CA THR A 33 7.20 3.33 3.65
C THR A 33 8.43 4.25 3.75
N GLN A 34 9.13 4.24 4.88
CA GLN A 34 10.42 4.90 5.01
C GLN A 34 11.51 4.31 4.09
N HIS A 35 11.34 3.07 3.62
CA HIS A 35 12.37 2.32 2.88
C HIS A 35 11.88 1.70 1.56
N SER A 36 10.57 1.74 1.27
CA SER A 36 9.99 1.22 0.03
C SER A 36 9.32 2.31 -0.81
N PHE A 37 9.59 2.26 -2.11
CA PHE A 37 8.93 3.05 -3.14
C PHE A 37 8.32 2.10 -4.15
N CYS A 38 7.03 2.26 -4.43
CA CYS A 38 6.28 1.48 -5.40
C CYS A 38 6.58 1.94 -6.81
N SER A 39 6.68 0.96 -7.72
CA SER A 39 7.04 1.18 -9.12
C SER A 39 6.39 0.14 -10.03
N GLU A 40 6.50 0.32 -11.34
CA GLU A 40 6.08 -0.68 -12.32
C GLU A 40 6.85 -2.02 -12.23
N ARG A 41 8.01 -2.06 -11.54
CA ARG A 41 8.68 -3.32 -11.18
C ARG A 41 7.81 -4.17 -10.23
N ASP A 42 6.99 -3.53 -9.42
CA ASP A 42 6.11 -4.20 -8.46
C ASP A 42 4.82 -4.68 -9.14
N ARG A 43 4.39 -4.05 -10.26
CA ARG A 43 3.39 -4.65 -11.17
C ARG A 43 3.86 -6.00 -11.67
N ALA A 44 5.10 -6.11 -12.16
CA ALA A 44 5.62 -7.38 -12.70
C ALA A 44 5.58 -8.51 -11.63
N ARG A 45 6.06 -8.23 -10.42
CA ARG A 45 5.99 -9.15 -9.26
C ARG A 45 4.56 -9.52 -8.88
N TRP A 46 3.63 -8.58 -8.98
CA TRP A 46 2.22 -8.82 -8.68
C TRP A 46 1.54 -9.66 -9.78
N LEU A 47 1.90 -9.47 -11.05
CA LEU A 47 1.44 -10.31 -12.17
C LEU A 47 1.96 -11.75 -12.07
N GLU A 48 3.16 -11.98 -11.53
CA GLU A 48 3.65 -13.32 -11.18
C GLU A 48 2.75 -13.98 -10.12
N ARG A 49 2.35 -13.24 -9.07
CA ARG A 49 1.36 -13.72 -8.06
C ARG A 49 -0.01 -13.98 -8.68
N ARG A 50 -0.43 -13.21 -9.69
CA ARG A 50 -1.71 -13.42 -10.39
C ARG A 50 -1.71 -14.71 -11.21
N ARG A 51 -0.60 -15.04 -11.88
CA ARG A 51 -0.41 -16.35 -12.54
C ARG A 51 -0.47 -17.50 -11.54
N LEU A 52 0.16 -17.35 -10.38
CA LEU A 52 0.08 -18.33 -9.28
C LEU A 52 -1.36 -18.49 -8.75
N TYR A 53 -2.09 -17.39 -8.57
CA TYR A 53 -3.52 -17.41 -8.22
C TYR A 53 -4.34 -18.20 -9.28
N GLN A 54 -4.15 -17.92 -10.57
CA GLN A 54 -4.84 -18.63 -11.65
C GLN A 54 -4.56 -20.14 -11.64
N ILE A 55 -3.31 -20.55 -11.42
CA ILE A 55 -2.93 -21.96 -11.28
C ILE A 55 -3.63 -22.62 -10.08
N LEU A 56 -3.64 -21.96 -8.90
CA LEU A 56 -4.29 -22.48 -7.69
C LEU A 56 -5.82 -22.55 -7.81
N PHE A 57 -6.43 -21.55 -8.45
CA PHE A 57 -7.87 -21.54 -8.75
C PHE A 57 -8.25 -22.69 -9.68
N THR A 58 -7.44 -22.92 -10.73
CA THR A 58 -7.64 -24.05 -11.66
C THR A 58 -7.49 -25.39 -10.93
N LEU A 59 -6.41 -25.59 -10.16
CA LEU A 59 -6.15 -26.79 -9.34
C LEU A 59 -7.25 -27.12 -8.31
N ARG A 60 -8.11 -26.16 -7.96
CA ARG A 60 -9.24 -26.38 -7.03
C ARG A 60 -10.52 -26.83 -7.75
N ASN A 61 -10.74 -26.36 -8.96
CA ASN A 61 -11.98 -26.55 -9.71
C ASN A 61 -11.89 -27.72 -10.70
N GLU A 62 -10.70 -28.01 -11.22
CA GLU A 62 -10.41 -29.11 -12.15
C GLU A 62 -9.94 -30.37 -11.41
N PRO A 63 -10.24 -31.59 -11.92
CA PRO A 63 -9.62 -32.80 -11.42
C PRO A 63 -8.12 -32.84 -11.76
N PHE A 64 -7.30 -33.21 -10.77
CA PHE A 64 -5.83 -33.26 -10.85
C PHE A 64 -5.26 -34.04 -12.05
N THR A 65 -6.03 -34.94 -12.67
CA THR A 65 -5.62 -35.78 -13.79
C THR A 65 -5.41 -35.02 -15.11
N GLN A 66 -5.89 -33.78 -15.25
CA GLN A 66 -5.75 -33.01 -16.49
C GLN A 66 -4.66 -31.91 -16.43
N ILE A 67 -4.13 -31.57 -15.25
CA ILE A 67 -3.23 -30.43 -15.09
C ILE A 67 -1.76 -30.86 -15.19
N GLN A 68 -1.13 -30.54 -16.31
CA GLN A 68 0.32 -30.56 -16.44
C GLN A 68 0.92 -29.42 -15.60
N MET A 69 1.33 -29.72 -14.37
CA MET A 69 1.79 -28.71 -13.40
C MET A 69 2.99 -27.89 -13.95
N PRO A 70 2.87 -26.56 -14.10
CA PRO A 70 3.93 -25.75 -14.71
C PRO A 70 5.10 -25.45 -13.75
N MET A 71 5.00 -25.81 -12.47
CA MET A 71 6.03 -25.65 -11.46
C MET A 71 6.01 -26.81 -10.44
N PRO A 72 7.12 -27.08 -9.72
CA PRO A 72 7.17 -28.14 -8.72
C PRO A 72 6.13 -27.95 -7.60
N ALA A 73 5.43 -29.01 -7.20
CA ALA A 73 4.35 -28.96 -6.21
C ALA A 73 4.76 -28.31 -4.86
N LEU A 74 6.01 -28.47 -4.43
CA LEU A 74 6.55 -27.80 -3.24
C LEU A 74 6.49 -26.26 -3.34
N SER A 75 6.74 -25.70 -4.53
CA SER A 75 6.66 -24.27 -4.78
C SER A 75 5.22 -23.78 -4.82
N ILE A 76 4.32 -24.56 -5.42
CA ILE A 76 2.88 -24.28 -5.45
C ILE A 76 2.32 -24.25 -4.02
N ASN A 77 2.64 -25.24 -3.19
CA ASN A 77 2.23 -25.29 -1.78
C ASN A 77 2.81 -24.11 -0.95
N ARG A 78 4.05 -23.68 -1.24
CA ARG A 78 4.64 -22.49 -0.59
C ARG A 78 3.87 -21.22 -0.94
N TRP A 79 3.54 -21.02 -2.21
CA TRP A 79 2.79 -19.85 -2.68
C TRP A 79 1.32 -19.87 -2.24
N HIS A 80 0.70 -21.04 -2.20
CA HIS A 80 -0.64 -21.24 -1.63
C HIS A 80 -0.68 -20.80 -0.16
N ASN A 81 0.23 -21.32 0.67
CA ASN A 81 0.33 -20.93 2.06
C ASN A 81 0.59 -19.42 2.24
N TYR A 82 1.46 -18.82 1.43
CA TYR A 82 1.68 -17.36 1.46
C TYR A 82 0.38 -16.58 1.15
N LEU A 83 -0.30 -16.91 0.06
CA LEU A 83 -1.52 -16.22 -0.37
C LEU A 83 -2.69 -16.41 0.62
N CYS A 84 -2.75 -17.56 1.32
CA CYS A 84 -3.77 -17.81 2.34
C CYS A 84 -3.65 -16.93 3.60
N TYR A 85 -2.51 -16.27 3.83
CA TYR A 85 -2.28 -15.39 4.97
C TYR A 85 -1.91 -13.95 4.57
N GLU A 86 -2.06 -13.59 3.29
CA GLU A 86 -1.88 -12.20 2.82
C GLU A 86 -3.20 -11.42 2.97
N TYR A 87 -3.11 -10.16 3.42
CA TYR A 87 -4.25 -9.30 3.82
C TYR A 87 -4.34 -7.97 3.05
N GLN A 88 -3.39 -7.68 2.15
CA GLN A 88 -3.19 -6.34 1.58
C GLN A 88 -3.47 -6.30 0.07
N SER A 89 -2.93 -7.25 -0.71
CA SER A 89 -3.04 -7.27 -2.18
C SER A 89 -3.74 -8.51 -2.75
N ALA A 90 -3.93 -9.57 -1.94
CA ALA A 90 -4.35 -10.88 -2.43
C ALA A 90 -5.72 -10.89 -3.12
N ALA A 91 -6.74 -10.24 -2.56
CA ALA A 91 -8.08 -10.30 -3.15
C ALA A 91 -8.18 -9.60 -4.52
N PHE A 92 -7.32 -8.63 -4.80
CA PHE A 92 -7.25 -7.98 -6.12
C PHE A 92 -6.73 -8.91 -7.24
N LEU A 93 -6.09 -10.04 -6.90
CA LEU A 93 -5.65 -11.04 -7.87
C LEU A 93 -6.82 -11.67 -8.65
N MET A 94 -8.03 -11.68 -8.06
CA MET A 94 -9.26 -12.19 -8.69
C MET A 94 -9.87 -11.26 -9.74
N GLU A 95 -9.62 -9.96 -9.65
CA GLU A 95 -10.39 -8.95 -10.37
C GLU A 95 -9.82 -8.78 -11.78
N ASN A 96 -10.63 -8.99 -12.83
CA ASN A 96 -10.09 -9.11 -14.19
C ASN A 96 -9.32 -7.86 -14.65
N ASP A 97 -9.82 -6.66 -14.36
CA ASP A 97 -9.23 -5.39 -14.81
C ASP A 97 -7.96 -4.96 -14.06
N SER A 98 -7.58 -5.64 -12.97
CA SER A 98 -6.50 -5.19 -12.08
C SER A 98 -5.10 -5.24 -12.69
N GLU A 99 -4.92 -5.87 -13.86
CA GLU A 99 -3.70 -5.76 -14.66
C GLU A 99 -3.44 -4.32 -15.16
N ARG A 100 -4.50 -3.54 -15.36
CA ARG A 100 -4.46 -2.16 -15.88
C ARG A 100 -4.54 -1.09 -14.80
N TRP A 101 -4.83 -1.47 -13.56
CA TRP A 101 -4.93 -0.56 -12.42
C TRP A 101 -3.59 0.13 -12.11
N GLN A 102 -3.63 1.37 -11.61
CA GLN A 102 -2.42 2.09 -11.22
C GLN A 102 -1.74 1.42 -10.01
N ILE A 103 -0.41 1.48 -9.95
CA ILE A 103 0.34 0.99 -8.79
C ILE A 103 0.10 1.94 -7.61
N ALA A 104 -0.37 1.37 -6.51
CA ALA A 104 -0.64 2.06 -5.25
C ALA A 104 0.20 1.44 -4.13
N CYS A 105 0.33 2.20 -3.04
CA CYS A 105 0.70 1.66 -1.74
C CYS A 105 -0.57 1.21 -1.01
N LEU A 106 -0.59 -0.04 -0.56
CA LEU A 106 -1.70 -0.65 0.17
C LEU A 106 -1.32 -0.83 1.62
N TRP A 107 -2.17 -0.36 2.52
CA TRP A 107 -1.94 -0.43 3.97
C TRP A 107 -3.22 -0.85 4.70
N ASN A 108 -3.06 -1.59 5.80
CA ASN A 108 -4.14 -2.15 6.61
C ASN A 108 -3.85 -1.71 8.05
N GLY A 109 -4.86 -1.26 8.80
CA GLY A 109 -4.65 -0.49 10.05
C GLY A 109 -3.81 -1.17 11.13
N ASN A 110 -3.67 -2.50 11.07
CA ASN A 110 -2.84 -3.31 11.98
C ASN A 110 -1.37 -3.48 11.53
N ASP A 111 -1.03 -3.24 10.27
CA ASP A 111 0.28 -3.57 9.71
C ASP A 111 1.28 -2.41 9.85
N ILE A 112 2.56 -2.70 10.10
CA ILE A 112 3.60 -1.65 10.08
C ILE A 112 3.99 -1.30 8.64
N ASN A 113 3.98 -2.28 7.72
CA ASN A 113 4.48 -2.11 6.35
C ASN A 113 3.35 -2.09 5.32
N GLY A 114 3.41 -1.13 4.39
CA GLY A 114 2.56 -1.14 3.19
C GLY A 114 3.15 -1.99 2.06
N THR A 115 2.28 -2.59 1.25
CA THR A 115 2.63 -3.37 0.05
C THR A 115 2.33 -2.60 -1.23
N CYS A 116 3.25 -2.66 -2.18
CA CYS A 116 3.07 -2.10 -3.52
C CYS A 116 2.30 -3.08 -4.42
N ALA A 117 1.14 -2.67 -4.93
CA ALA A 117 0.32 -3.48 -5.83
C ALA A 117 -0.62 -2.61 -6.69
N PRO A 118 -1.15 -3.13 -7.82
CA PRO A 118 -2.22 -2.46 -8.56
C PRO A 118 -3.50 -2.38 -7.70
N ALA A 119 -4.14 -1.21 -7.70
CA ALA A 119 -5.35 -0.96 -6.89
C ALA A 119 -6.42 -0.19 -7.67
N PRO A 120 -7.73 -0.33 -7.31
CA PRO A 120 -8.81 0.30 -8.05
C PRO A 120 -8.58 1.81 -8.29
N PRO A 121 -8.90 2.34 -9.48
CA PRO A 121 -8.77 3.77 -9.74
C PRO A 121 -9.67 4.56 -8.80
N SER A 122 -9.12 5.60 -8.18
CA SER A 122 -9.85 6.55 -7.35
C SER A 122 -9.53 7.98 -7.77
N ASN A 123 -10.49 8.88 -7.53
CA ASN A 123 -10.35 10.33 -7.74
C ASN A 123 -9.74 11.04 -6.51
N LYS A 124 -9.33 10.29 -5.49
CA LYS A 124 -8.69 10.80 -4.26
C LYS A 124 -7.24 10.30 -4.18
N PRO A 125 -6.30 11.07 -3.60
CA PRO A 125 -4.90 10.65 -3.41
C PRO A 125 -4.75 9.53 -2.36
N ILE A 126 -5.71 9.47 -1.43
CA ILE A 126 -5.91 8.41 -0.45
C ILE A 126 -7.39 8.04 -0.47
N ASP A 127 -7.68 6.76 -0.61
CA ASP A 127 -9.03 6.20 -0.50
C ASP A 127 -9.00 4.98 0.44
N TYR A 128 -10.16 4.40 0.78
CA TYR A 128 -10.22 3.21 1.61
C TYR A 128 -11.33 2.24 1.20
N ILE A 129 -11.11 0.95 1.47
CA ILE A 129 -12.14 -0.09 1.39
C ILE A 129 -12.60 -0.40 2.82
N GLU A 130 -13.89 -0.22 3.09
CA GLU A 130 -14.51 -0.50 4.38
C GLU A 130 -14.22 -1.93 4.88
N PRO A 131 -14.06 -2.15 6.21
CA PRO A 131 -13.61 -3.43 6.74
C PRO A 131 -14.47 -4.60 6.30
N GLU A 132 -15.80 -4.44 6.29
CA GLU A 132 -16.73 -5.49 5.91
C GLU A 132 -16.60 -5.89 4.43
N LYS A 133 -16.52 -4.90 3.54
CA LYS A 133 -16.28 -5.12 2.10
C LYS A 133 -14.93 -5.81 1.87
N TRP A 134 -13.89 -5.42 2.61
CA TRP A 134 -12.55 -6.02 2.47
C TRP A 134 -12.51 -7.47 3.01
N ARG A 135 -13.14 -7.74 4.15
CA ARG A 135 -13.32 -9.11 4.69
C ARG A 135 -14.01 -10.03 3.71
N GLN A 136 -15.10 -9.57 3.09
CA GLN A 136 -15.83 -10.36 2.08
C GLN A 136 -14.96 -10.66 0.85
N MET A 137 -14.16 -9.70 0.38
CA MET A 137 -13.20 -9.90 -0.72
C MET A 137 -12.10 -10.92 -0.34
N LEU A 138 -11.50 -10.80 0.85
CA LEU A 138 -10.51 -11.77 1.35
C LEU A 138 -11.10 -13.18 1.57
N TYR A 139 -12.31 -13.28 2.12
CA TYR A 139 -13.01 -14.55 2.31
C TYR A 139 -13.27 -15.25 0.96
N LYS A 140 -13.79 -14.52 -0.04
CA LYS A 140 -13.99 -15.00 -1.41
C LYS A 140 -12.67 -15.50 -2.01
N PHE A 141 -11.59 -14.73 -1.87
CA PHE A 141 -10.26 -15.11 -2.34
C PHE A 141 -9.77 -16.41 -1.70
N ARG A 142 -9.68 -16.47 -0.36
CA ARG A 142 -9.13 -17.63 0.38
C ARG A 142 -9.95 -18.89 0.13
N LYS A 143 -11.29 -18.77 0.01
CA LYS A 143 -12.18 -19.86 -0.39
C LYS A 143 -11.95 -20.34 -1.84
N SER A 144 -11.55 -19.45 -2.75
CA SER A 144 -11.33 -19.77 -4.18
C SER A 144 -10.03 -20.50 -4.50
N ILE A 145 -8.97 -20.37 -3.67
CA ILE A 145 -7.67 -21.03 -3.90
C ILE A 145 -7.41 -22.30 -3.06
N GLY A 146 -8.33 -22.66 -2.16
CA GLY A 146 -8.22 -23.88 -1.35
C GLY A 146 -7.63 -23.70 0.05
N CYS A 147 -7.67 -22.50 0.61
CA CYS A 147 -7.18 -22.25 1.98
C CYS A 147 -7.92 -23.08 3.04
N THR A 148 -7.22 -23.36 4.14
CA THR A 148 -7.81 -24.06 5.29
C THR A 148 -8.92 -23.24 5.94
N THR A 149 -9.87 -23.92 6.60
CA THR A 149 -10.97 -23.26 7.34
C THR A 149 -10.46 -22.20 8.32
N LYS A 150 -9.32 -22.46 8.99
CA LYS A 150 -8.65 -21.48 9.86
C LYS A 150 -8.20 -20.24 9.09
N ALA A 151 -7.46 -20.41 7.99
CA ALA A 151 -6.97 -19.27 7.19
C ALA A 151 -8.11 -18.44 6.56
N ILE A 152 -9.23 -19.09 6.21
CA ILE A 152 -10.45 -18.41 5.74
C ILE A 152 -11.05 -17.55 6.85
N TRP A 153 -11.30 -18.10 8.06
CA TRP A 153 -11.88 -17.33 9.17
C TRP A 153 -10.96 -16.23 9.70
N GLU A 154 -9.64 -16.39 9.64
CA GLU A 154 -8.73 -15.31 10.03
C GLU A 154 -8.87 -14.04 9.15
N ALA A 155 -9.54 -14.11 8.00
CA ALA A 155 -9.91 -12.92 7.23
C ALA A 155 -10.78 -11.91 8.01
N GLU A 156 -11.56 -12.35 9.01
CA GLU A 156 -12.37 -11.47 9.88
C GLU A 156 -11.51 -10.46 10.67
N LYS A 157 -10.23 -10.79 10.91
CA LYS A 157 -9.26 -9.92 11.59
C LYS A 157 -8.80 -8.74 10.73
N ALA A 158 -9.16 -8.71 9.44
CA ALA A 158 -8.89 -7.56 8.58
C ALA A 158 -9.66 -6.33 9.08
N GLN A 159 -8.98 -5.18 9.03
CA GLN A 159 -9.60 -3.86 9.15
C GLN A 159 -9.87 -3.31 7.74
N GLU A 160 -10.12 -2.02 7.63
CA GLU A 160 -10.14 -1.32 6.36
C GLU A 160 -8.80 -1.41 5.63
N LEU A 161 -8.86 -1.40 4.29
CA LEU A 161 -7.68 -1.30 3.43
C LEU A 161 -7.56 0.13 2.91
N TYR A 162 -6.51 0.83 3.32
CA TYR A 162 -6.12 2.12 2.76
C TYR A 162 -5.41 1.92 1.42
N VAL A 163 -5.82 2.71 0.43
CA VAL A 163 -5.27 2.72 -0.93
C VAL A 163 -4.69 4.10 -1.19
N CYS A 164 -3.35 4.19 -1.26
CA CYS A 164 -2.65 5.44 -1.50
C CYS A 164 -2.06 5.47 -2.90
N THR A 165 -2.42 6.48 -3.70
CA THR A 165 -1.83 6.74 -5.03
C THR A 165 -0.76 7.84 -4.95
N GLU A 166 -0.78 8.64 -3.87
CA GLU A 166 0.27 9.60 -3.50
C GLU A 166 0.97 9.18 -2.19
N ARG A 167 2.03 9.91 -1.80
CA ARG A 167 2.90 9.59 -0.64
C ARG A 167 2.09 9.27 0.63
N CYS A 168 2.15 8.02 1.08
CA CYS A 168 1.68 7.62 2.40
C CYS A 168 2.88 7.35 3.32
N LEU A 169 3.20 8.35 4.16
CA LEU A 169 3.93 8.11 5.42
C LEU A 169 2.94 7.68 6.52
N HIS A 170 3.48 7.10 7.59
CA HIS A 170 2.81 6.44 8.73
C HIS A 170 1.72 7.21 9.52
N GLY A 171 1.27 8.38 9.06
CA GLY A 171 0.12 9.09 9.64
C GLY A 171 -1.03 9.35 8.66
N GLY A 172 -0.91 8.95 7.37
CA GLY A 172 -1.88 9.32 6.33
C GLY A 172 -1.91 10.82 5.99
N ILE A 173 -1.07 11.63 6.65
CA ILE A 173 -1.00 13.08 6.45
C ILE A 173 -0.15 13.37 5.21
N GLY A 174 -0.80 13.85 4.14
CA GLY A 174 -0.13 14.31 2.93
C GLY A 174 0.83 15.48 3.19
N TYR A 175 1.72 15.74 2.23
CA TYR A 175 2.84 16.66 2.44
C TYR A 175 2.42 18.10 2.84
N MET A 176 1.34 18.63 2.25
CA MET A 176 0.83 19.97 2.58
C MET A 176 0.34 20.08 4.04
N PRO A 177 -0.57 19.23 4.55
CA PRO A 177 -0.95 19.31 5.97
C PRO A 177 0.21 19.04 6.94
N VAL A 178 1.24 18.25 6.59
CA VAL A 178 2.48 18.16 7.41
C VAL A 178 3.19 19.52 7.48
N LEU A 179 3.35 20.23 6.34
CA LEU A 179 3.93 21.58 6.34
C LEU A 179 3.09 22.58 7.15
N PHE A 180 1.75 22.54 7.06
CA PHE A 180 0.89 23.42 7.85
C PHE A 180 1.03 23.16 9.36
N ILE A 181 1.09 21.89 9.79
CA ILE A 181 1.32 21.53 11.20
C ILE A 181 2.70 22.04 11.65
N ALA A 182 3.75 21.79 10.87
CA ALA A 182 5.11 22.24 11.18
C ALA A 182 5.21 23.78 11.27
N MET A 183 4.63 24.50 10.31
CA MET A 183 4.58 25.97 10.32
C MET A 183 3.83 26.50 11.55
N THR A 184 2.66 25.93 11.87
CA THR A 184 1.84 26.36 13.00
C THR A 184 2.55 26.13 14.34
N LEU A 185 3.23 24.98 14.50
CA LEU A 185 4.06 24.69 15.66
C LEU A 185 5.25 25.66 15.77
N MET A 186 5.97 25.92 14.67
CA MET A 186 7.10 26.85 14.65
C MET A 186 6.68 28.29 14.98
N ILE A 187 5.55 28.77 14.46
CA ILE A 187 4.98 30.07 14.83
C ILE A 187 4.61 30.09 16.32
N SER A 188 3.98 29.02 16.84
CA SER A 188 3.60 28.93 18.25
C SER A 188 4.81 28.95 19.19
N ILE A 189 5.85 28.18 18.88
CA ILE A 189 7.14 28.17 19.61
C ILE A 189 7.79 29.55 19.56
N THR A 190 7.84 30.17 18.38
CA THR A 190 8.40 31.51 18.19
C THR A 190 7.67 32.55 19.05
N LEU A 191 6.33 32.54 19.05
CA LEU A 191 5.51 33.43 19.87
C LEU A 191 5.68 33.17 21.37
N LEU A 192 5.86 31.91 21.80
CA LEU A 192 6.17 31.59 23.20
C LEU A 192 7.55 32.13 23.62
N CYS A 193 8.58 31.91 22.80
CA CYS A 193 9.96 32.34 23.09
C CYS A 193 10.19 33.86 23.02
N PHE A 194 9.26 34.64 22.46
CA PHE A 194 9.33 36.12 22.43
C PHE A 194 8.29 36.80 23.34
N ARG A 195 7.53 36.04 24.15
CA ARG A 195 6.48 36.57 25.04
C ARG A 195 6.71 36.24 26.53
N GLY A 196 7.82 35.55 26.84
CA GLY A 196 8.40 35.43 28.17
C GLY A 196 9.72 36.19 28.25
#